data_AF-A0A1F5QCL9-F1
#
_entry.id   AF-A0A1F5QCL9-F1
#
_cell.length_a   1.000
_cell.length_b   1.000
_cell.length_c   1.000
_cell.angle_alpha   90.00
_cell.angle_beta   90.00
_cell.angle_gamma   90.00
#
_symmetry.space_group_name_H-M   'P 1'
#
loop_
_entity.id
_entity.type
_entity.pdbx_description
1 polymer ?
#
loop_
_entity_poly.entity_id
_entity_poly.type
_entity_poly.pdbx_seq_one_letter_code
_entity_poly.pdbx_strand_id
1 'polypeptide(L)' 'MRGSARKHKVNLVTIAKYKDAVKAVRKAVTGKKKDDAVKALQNAYAQLDKALKKHVIKKNKAARLKSRLAKAIAKV' A
#
# COMPACT_ATOMS: atom_id res chain seq x y z
N MET A 1 22.25 -20.20 0.09
CA MET A 1 20.78 -19.96 0.14
C MET A 1 20.20 -20.17 -1.26
N ARG A 2 19.15 -20.98 -1.44
CA ARG A 2 18.53 -21.25 -2.77
C ARG A 2 17.97 -19.95 -3.38
N GLY A 3 18.02 -19.81 -4.70
CA GLY A 3 17.56 -18.60 -5.40
C GLY A 3 16.09 -18.23 -5.14
N SER A 4 15.22 -19.23 -4.95
CA SER A 4 13.81 -19.03 -4.57
C SER A 4 13.67 -18.33 -3.21
N ALA A 5 14.45 -18.74 -2.21
CA ALA A 5 14.40 -18.18 -0.86
C ALA A 5 14.88 -16.71 -0.84
N ARG A 6 15.89 -16.36 -1.65
CA ARG A 6 16.33 -14.97 -1.83
C ARG A 6 15.21 -14.10 -2.44
N LYS A 7 14.58 -14.57 -3.52
CA LYS A 7 13.44 -13.87 -4.16
C LYS A 7 12.26 -13.72 -3.20
N HIS A 8 11.96 -14.75 -2.41
CA HIS A 8 10.90 -14.71 -1.41
C HIS A 8 11.15 -13.63 -0.36
N LYS A 9 12.37 -13.52 0.19
CA LYS A 9 12.72 -12.46 1.16
C LYS A 9 12.51 -11.05 0.60
N VAL A 10 12.90 -10.80 -0.64
CA VAL A 10 12.69 -9.49 -1.31
C VAL A 10 11.20 -9.19 -1.53
N ASN A 11 10.41 -10.20 -1.89
CA ASN A 11 8.97 -10.06 -2.05
C ASN A 11 8.28 -9.77 -0.72
N LEU A 12 8.68 -10.44 0.36
CA LEU A 12 8.17 -10.18 1.70
C LEU A 12 8.42 -8.74 2.15
N VAL A 13 9.61 -8.20 1.92
CA VAL A 13 9.93 -6.79 2.21
C VAL A 13 9.02 -5.84 1.43
N THR A 14 8.81 -6.11 0.14
CA THR A 14 7.91 -5.28 -0.68
C THR A 14 6.46 -5.38 -0.19
N ILE A 15 6.03 -6.57 0.25
CA ILE A 15 4.70 -6.80 0.80
C ILE A 15 4.50 -6.04 2.11
N ALA A 16 5.47 -6.10 3.02
CA ALA A 16 5.43 -5.38 4.28
C ALA A 16 5.29 -3.87 4.05
N LYS A 17 6.14 -3.29 3.19
CA LYS A 17 6.14 -1.85 2.89
C LYS A 17 4.78 -1.32 2.42
N TYR A 18 4.13 -1.97 1.45
CA TYR A 18 2.81 -1.47 1.01
C TYR A 18 1.73 -1.71 2.06
N LYS A 19 1.79 -2.81 2.83
CA LYS A 19 0.84 -3.08 3.91
C LYS A 19 0.93 -2.04 5.03
N ASP A 20 2.14 -1.64 5.40
CA ASP A 20 2.38 -0.61 6.42
C ASP A 20 1.89 0.76 5.95
N ALA A 21 2.14 1.12 4.70
CA ALA A 21 1.60 2.35 4.11
C ALA A 21 0.06 2.36 4.10
N VAL A 22 -0.58 1.25 3.75
CA VAL A 22 -2.05 1.10 3.81
C VAL A 22 -2.56 1.23 5.25
N LYS A 23 -1.85 0.66 6.23
CA LYS A 23 -2.20 0.75 7.65
C LYS A 23 -2.08 2.19 8.17
N ALA A 24 -1.05 2.92 7.75
CA ALA A 24 -0.87 4.34 8.10
C ALA A 24 -2.05 5.19 7.63
N VAL A 25 -2.50 5.01 6.37
CA VAL A 25 -3.70 5.70 5.85
C VAL A 25 -4.93 5.36 6.68
N ARG A 26 -5.16 4.07 7.00
CA ARG A 26 -6.30 3.66 7.82
C ARG A 26 -6.28 4.28 9.21
N LYS A 27 -5.12 4.38 9.85
CA LYS A 27 -4.96 5.05 11.15
C LYS A 27 -5.28 6.55 11.08
N ALA A 28 -4.84 7.23 10.02
CA ALA A 28 -5.14 8.64 9.81
C ALA A 28 -6.64 8.89 9.58
N VAL A 29 -7.29 8.01 8.81
CA VAL A 29 -8.75 8.00 8.58
C VAL A 29 -9.51 7.81 9.90
N THR A 30 -9.12 6.84 10.75
CA THR A 30 -9.77 6.64 12.06
C THR A 30 -9.56 7.81 13.02
N GLY A 31 -8.44 8.52 12.90
CA GLY A 31 -8.15 9.72 13.69
C GLY A 31 -8.84 10.98 13.19
N LYS A 32 -9.67 10.90 12.13
CA LYS A 32 -10.34 12.04 11.46
C LYS A 32 -9.40 13.16 10.98
N LYS A 33 -8.11 12.88 10.81
CA LYS A 33 -7.12 13.86 10.32
C LYS A 33 -7.04 13.82 8.80
N LYS A 34 -7.84 14.65 8.13
CA LYS A 34 -7.96 14.65 6.66
C LYS A 34 -6.64 14.97 5.96
N ASP A 35 -5.91 15.99 6.40
CA ASP A 35 -4.66 16.41 5.75
C ASP A 35 -3.56 15.35 5.87
N ASP A 36 -3.44 14.73 7.05
CA ASP A 36 -2.50 13.64 7.29
C ASP A 36 -2.86 12.40 6.47
N ALA A 37 -4.16 12.12 6.30
CA ALA A 37 -4.63 11.00 5.49
C ALA A 37 -4.31 11.20 3.99
N VAL A 38 -4.43 12.42 3.47
CA VAL A 38 -4.06 12.76 2.09
C VAL A 38 -2.55 12.60 1.86
N LYS A 39 -1.72 13.08 2.79
CA LYS A 39 -0.25 12.88 2.72
C LYS A 39 0.11 11.39 2.77
N ALA A 40 -0.50 10.63 3.67
CA ALA A 40 -0.28 9.19 3.78
C ALA A 40 -0.76 8.44 2.52
N LEU A 41 -1.82 8.91 1.87
CA LEU A 41 -2.38 8.32 0.64
C LEU A 41 -1.38 8.38 -0.52
N GLN A 42 -0.69 9.52 -0.70
CA GLN A 42 0.33 9.67 -1.74
C GLN A 42 1.44 8.63 -1.60
N ASN A 43 1.92 8.40 -0.37
CA ASN A 43 2.92 7.36 -0.10
C ASN A 43 2.34 5.96 -0.35
N ALA A 44 1.11 5.68 0.09
CA ALA A 44 0.45 4.40 -0.16
C ALA A 44 0.32 4.09 -1.66
N TYR A 45 0.00 5.09 -2.48
CA TYR A 45 -0.04 4.94 -3.94
C TYR A 45 1.33 4.62 -4.52
N ALA A 46 2.36 5.36 -4.12
CA ALA A 46 3.73 5.12 -4.57
C ALA A 46 4.21 3.70 -4.25
N GLN A 47 3.92 3.18 -3.04
CA GLN A 47 4.31 1.81 -2.67
C GLN A 47 3.51 0.75 -3.42
N LEU A 48 2.20 0.96 -3.61
CA LEU A 48 1.36 0.03 -4.39
C LEU A 48 1.79 -0.05 -5.85
N ASP A 49 2.17 1.08 -6.45
CA ASP A 49 2.64 1.12 -7.84
C ASP A 49 4.01 0.50 -8.00
N LYS A 50 4.92 0.71 -7.04
CA LYS A 50 6.21 -0.01 -7.02
C LYS A 50 6.00 -1.52 -6.89
N ALA A 51 5.06 -1.96 -6.05
CA ALA A 51 4.74 -3.39 -5.91
C ALA A 51 4.12 -3.98 -7.19
N LEU A 52 3.32 -3.19 -7.92
CA LEU A 52 2.76 -3.57 -9.21
C LEU A 52 3.84 -3.68 -10.30
N LYS A 53 4.71 -2.66 -10.43
CA LYS A 53 5.83 -2.66 -11.39
C LYS A 53 6.80 -3.82 -11.18
N LYS A 54 7.01 -4.21 -9.92
CA LYS A 54 7.82 -5.40 -9.55
C LYS A 54 7.07 -6.73 -9.70
N HIS A 55 5.83 -6.71 -10.19
CA HIS A 55 4.95 -7.89 -10.32
C HIS A 55 4.72 -8.67 -9.01
N VAL A 56 4.93 -8.05 -7.84
CA VAL A 56 4.66 -8.65 -6.53
C VAL A 56 3.15 -8.75 -6.27
N ILE A 57 2.37 -7.83 -6.85
CA ILE A 57 0.91 -7.85 -6.86
C ILE A 57 0.36 -7.69 -8.27
N LYS A 58 -0.83 -8.25 -8.53
CA LYS A 58 -1.54 -8.11 -9.81
C LYS A 58 -2.22 -6.73 -9.92
N LYS A 59 -2.43 -6.26 -11.15
CA LYS A 59 -3.06 -4.96 -11.47
C LYS A 59 -4.39 -4.73 -10.73
N ASN A 60 -5.26 -5.74 -10.69
CA ASN A 60 -6.58 -5.63 -10.05
C ASN A 60 -6.48 -5.46 -8.53
N LYS A 61 -5.47 -6.07 -7.89
CA LYS A 61 -5.24 -5.93 -6.45
C LYS A 61 -4.77 -4.51 -6.12
N ALA A 62 -3.85 -3.96 -6.92
CA ALA A 62 -3.40 -2.59 -6.76
C ALA A 62 -4.56 -1.60 -6.96
N ALA A 63 -5.32 -1.71 -8.05
CA ALA A 63 -6.46 -0.85 -8.35
C ALA A 63 -7.52 -0.88 -7.25
N ARG A 64 -7.89 -2.07 -6.77
CA ARG A 64 -8.86 -2.23 -5.68
C ARG A 64 -8.40 -1.56 -4.39
N LEU A 65 -7.12 -1.70 -4.04
CA LEU A 65 -6.56 -1.07 -2.83
C LEU A 65 -6.57 0.45 -2.94
N LYS A 66 -6.18 1.01 -4.09
CA LYS A 66 -6.23 2.47 -4.32
C LYS A 66 -7.65 3.02 -4.18
N SER A 67 -8.61 2.40 -4.88
CA SER A 67 -10.02 2.83 -4.85
C SER A 67 -10.60 2.78 -3.43
N ARG A 68 -10.33 1.71 -2.67
CA ARG A 68 -10.83 1.58 -1.30
C ARG A 68 -10.23 2.61 -0.34
N LEU A 69 -8.95 2.97 -0.50
CA LEU A 69 -8.33 4.00 0.33
C LEU A 69 -8.90 5.39 0.04
N ALA A 70 -9.07 5.74 -1.24
CA ALA A 70 -9.70 6.98 -1.64
C ALA A 70 -11.13 7.11 -1.08
N LYS A 71 -11.94 6.05 -1.23
CA LYS A 71 -13.30 6.00 -0.67
C LYS A 71 -13.32 6.13 0.86
N ALA A 72 -12.35 5.54 1.54
CA ALA A 72 -12.26 5.64 2.99
C ALA A 72 -11.98 7.09 3.45
N ILE A 73 -11.12 7.81 2.74
CA ILE A 73 -10.81 9.22 3.03
C ILE A 73 -12.01 10.11 2.70
N ALA A 74 -12.68 9.89 1.56
CA ALA A 74 -13.83 10.67 1.15
C ALA A 74 -15.06 10.52 2.08
N LYS A 75 -15.11 9.44 2.88
CA LYS A 75 -16.18 9.18 3.85
C LYS A 75 -15.92 9.82 5.23
N VAL A 76 -14.69 10.29 5.49
CA VAL A 76 -14.32 11.08 6.68
C VAL A 76 -14.64 12.53 6.40
#